data_AF-A0A1I8I3N9-F1
#
_entry.id   AF-A0A1I8I3N9-F1
#
_cell.length_a   1.000
_cell.length_b   1.000
_cell.length_c   1.000
_cell.angle_alpha   90.00
_cell.angle_beta   90.00
_cell.angle_gamma   90.00
#
_symmetry.space_group_name_H-M   'P 1'
#
loop_
_entity.id
_entity.type
_entity.pdbx_description
1 polymer ?
#
loop_
_entity_poly.entity_id
_entity_poly.type
_entity_poly.pdbx_seq_one_letter_code
_entity_poly.pdbx_strand_id
1 'polypeptide(L)'
;MVKNVIDVLFGGLTYWMFGYAFSFGNAPGSNPFIGWGDFFLDATPDEMGQKFTTFIFQMSFATTATTIVSGAMAERTKLSAYILFSLLNTIIYCIPAHWIWGKKGFLNDLGVVDIAGVGPVHVLGGVTGLVATVLLKPRTGRFGESGGDYSHPAPQMGCPTNVMLGLFMLWWGWLGFNCGSTFGIRGGKWKLAARSAVTTIMASVGGGLSSLGLTFAICRGKYDIADIVNGVLGGLVSITGMCALAHPWESLVIGFIAGLFTIGTARLVSRLRIDDPVGVIPVHMVCGVWGLLATGLFVDKVINL
;
A
#
# COMPACT_ATOMS: atom_id res chain seq x y z
N MET A 1 -14.41 -7.59 3.51
CA MET A 1 -14.02 -8.58 4.52
C MET A 1 -13.91 -9.99 3.95
N VAL A 2 -14.97 -10.61 3.40
CA VAL A 2 -14.82 -11.94 2.74
C VAL A 2 -13.80 -11.92 1.59
N LYS A 3 -13.78 -10.85 0.78
CA LYS A 3 -12.75 -10.64 -0.25
C LYS A 3 -11.33 -10.62 0.32
N ASN A 4 -11.12 -9.98 1.47
CA ASN A 4 -9.82 -9.94 2.15
C ASN A 4 -9.39 -11.32 2.66
N VAL A 5 -10.33 -12.16 3.12
CA VAL A 5 -10.04 -13.56 3.47
C VAL A 5 -9.61 -14.34 2.22
N ILE A 6 -10.29 -14.14 1.09
CA ILE A 6 -9.93 -14.72 -0.21
C ILE A 6 -8.52 -14.29 -0.63
N ASP A 7 -8.14 -13.03 -0.40
CA ASP A 7 -6.78 -12.55 -0.72
C ASP A 7 -5.71 -13.30 0.07
N VAL A 8 -5.94 -13.57 1.34
CA VAL A 8 -4.99 -14.36 2.15
C VAL A 8 -4.94 -15.80 1.68
N LEU A 9 -6.08 -16.44 1.42
CA LEU A 9 -6.13 -17.85 1.02
C LEU A 9 -5.56 -18.07 -0.38
N PHE A 10 -6.09 -17.38 -1.38
CA PHE A 10 -5.73 -17.59 -2.79
C PHE A 10 -4.51 -16.79 -3.19
N GLY A 11 -4.35 -15.56 -2.70
CA GLY A 11 -3.10 -14.80 -2.87
C GLY A 11 -1.95 -15.48 -2.13
N GLY A 12 -2.15 -15.92 -0.89
CA GLY A 12 -1.14 -16.69 -0.15
C GLY A 12 -0.75 -17.99 -0.85
N LEU A 13 -1.73 -18.76 -1.32
CA LEU A 13 -1.49 -19.98 -2.11
C LEU A 13 -0.67 -19.67 -3.38
N THR A 14 -1.05 -18.64 -4.13
CA THR A 14 -0.33 -18.23 -5.34
C THR A 14 1.09 -17.77 -5.03
N TYR A 15 1.27 -17.04 -3.93
CA TYR A 15 2.58 -16.56 -3.53
C TYR A 15 3.52 -17.70 -3.12
N TRP A 16 2.99 -18.71 -2.44
CA TRP A 16 3.72 -19.94 -2.12
C TRP A 16 4.11 -20.74 -3.37
N MET A 17 3.17 -20.94 -4.30
CA MET A 17 3.44 -21.70 -5.53
C MET A 17 4.40 -20.99 -6.48
N PHE A 18 4.21 -19.69 -6.69
CA PHE A 18 4.88 -18.93 -7.76
C PHE A 18 5.45 -17.59 -7.30
N GLY A 19 4.83 -16.94 -6.33
CA GLY A 19 5.16 -15.54 -6.04
C GLY A 19 6.52 -15.33 -5.40
N TYR A 20 6.96 -16.22 -4.50
CA TYR A 20 8.33 -16.17 -3.97
C TYR A 20 9.35 -16.34 -5.10
N ALA A 21 9.10 -17.29 -6.00
CA ALA A 21 9.95 -17.55 -7.15
C ALA A 21 10.12 -16.32 -8.05
N PHE A 22 9.00 -15.70 -8.43
CA PHE A 22 9.02 -14.53 -9.30
C PHE A 22 9.54 -13.26 -8.62
N SER A 23 9.42 -13.14 -7.29
CA SER A 23 9.94 -11.99 -6.54
C SER A 23 11.43 -12.12 -6.23
N PHE A 24 11.88 -13.28 -5.74
CA PHE A 24 13.19 -13.47 -5.10
C PHE A 24 14.01 -14.64 -5.65
N GLY A 25 13.47 -15.45 -6.56
CA GLY A 25 14.17 -16.60 -7.12
C GLY A 25 15.43 -16.20 -7.91
N ASN A 26 16.52 -16.96 -7.70
CA ASN A 26 17.84 -16.70 -8.29
C ASN A 26 18.38 -17.81 -9.20
N ALA A 27 17.56 -18.81 -9.54
CA ALA A 27 17.95 -19.91 -10.41
C ALA A 27 18.24 -19.45 -11.86
N PRO A 28 18.88 -20.29 -12.70
CA PRO A 28 19.02 -20.02 -14.13
C PRO A 28 17.64 -19.72 -14.75
N GLY A 29 17.51 -18.53 -15.36
CA GLY A 29 16.23 -17.98 -15.85
C GLY A 29 15.86 -16.63 -15.21
N SER A 30 16.35 -16.38 -13.98
CA SER A 30 16.18 -15.10 -13.28
C SER A 30 16.94 -13.98 -14.01
N ASN A 31 16.24 -12.88 -14.30
CA ASN A 31 16.70 -11.76 -15.12
C ASN A 31 16.21 -10.42 -14.54
N PRO A 32 16.59 -9.25 -15.11
CA PRO A 32 16.26 -7.96 -14.48
C PRO A 32 14.78 -7.64 -14.27
N PHE A 33 13.87 -8.36 -14.93
CA PHE A 33 12.44 -8.12 -14.87
C PHE A 33 11.67 -9.12 -14.02
N ILE A 34 12.21 -10.32 -13.78
CA ILE A 34 11.51 -11.39 -13.04
C ILE A 34 12.49 -12.39 -12.43
N GLY A 35 12.18 -12.81 -11.21
CA GLY A 35 12.87 -13.90 -10.52
C GLY A 35 12.50 -15.28 -11.08
N TRP A 36 13.32 -16.28 -10.78
CA TRP A 36 13.07 -17.65 -11.21
C TRP A 36 13.66 -18.68 -10.23
N GLY A 37 12.98 -19.82 -10.07
CA GLY A 37 13.35 -20.87 -9.10
C GLY A 37 12.70 -20.69 -7.73
N ASP A 38 12.83 -21.66 -6.83
CA ASP A 38 12.11 -21.68 -5.54
C ASP A 38 10.57 -21.67 -5.69
N PHE A 39 10.05 -22.30 -6.75
CA PHE A 39 8.62 -22.59 -6.90
C PHE A 39 8.16 -23.58 -5.84
N PHE A 40 6.90 -23.48 -5.39
CA PHE A 40 6.36 -24.28 -4.29
C PHE A 40 7.30 -24.26 -3.08
N LEU A 41 7.57 -23.05 -2.58
CA LEU A 41 8.71 -22.77 -1.71
C LEU A 41 8.84 -23.79 -0.58
N ASP A 42 10.03 -24.33 -0.46
CA ASP A 42 10.51 -25.11 0.67
C ASP A 42 11.97 -24.73 0.97
N ALA A 43 12.48 -25.12 2.13
CA ALA A 43 13.84 -24.79 2.56
C ALA A 43 14.50 -25.92 3.33
N THR A 44 15.80 -26.11 3.11
CA THR A 44 16.63 -27.00 3.91
C THR A 44 16.82 -26.44 5.32
N PRO A 45 17.23 -27.26 6.32
CA PRO A 45 17.46 -26.79 7.69
C PRO A 45 18.42 -25.59 7.79
N ASP A 46 19.41 -25.51 6.90
CA ASP A 46 20.39 -24.42 6.90
C ASP A 46 19.82 -23.10 6.35
N GLU A 47 18.88 -23.17 5.39
CA GLU A 47 18.31 -21.99 4.73
C GLU A 47 16.96 -21.56 5.32
N MET A 48 16.31 -22.42 6.09
CA MET A 48 14.91 -22.24 6.53
C MET A 48 14.66 -20.93 7.27
N GLY A 49 15.61 -20.48 8.09
CA GLY A 49 15.49 -19.24 8.85
C GLY A 49 15.29 -18.02 7.94
N GLN A 50 16.14 -17.87 6.93
CA GLN A 50 16.09 -16.73 6.01
C GLN A 50 14.97 -16.89 4.97
N LYS A 51 14.83 -18.06 4.36
CA LYS A 51 13.81 -18.32 3.33
C LYS A 51 12.40 -18.19 3.90
N PHE A 52 12.07 -18.86 4.99
CA PHE A 52 10.71 -18.80 5.55
C PHE A 52 10.38 -17.44 6.15
N THR A 53 11.34 -16.74 6.77
CA THR A 53 11.11 -15.36 7.26
C THR A 53 10.84 -14.40 6.10
N THR A 54 11.64 -14.48 5.03
CA THR A 54 11.42 -13.62 3.85
C THR A 54 10.09 -13.95 3.19
N PHE A 55 9.78 -15.25 3.05
CA PHE A 55 8.53 -15.71 2.46
C PHE A 55 7.31 -15.20 3.20
N ILE A 56 7.21 -15.44 4.51
CA ILE A 56 6.00 -15.08 5.26
C ILE A 56 5.81 -13.56 5.30
N PHE A 57 6.91 -12.82 5.40
CA PHE A 57 6.88 -11.36 5.38
C PHE A 57 6.43 -10.83 4.02
N GLN A 58 7.00 -11.33 2.93
CA GLN A 58 6.69 -10.85 1.59
C GLN A 58 5.35 -11.36 1.05
N MET A 59 4.89 -12.54 1.50
CA MET A 59 3.52 -13.01 1.26
C MET A 59 2.50 -12.04 1.88
N SER A 60 2.78 -11.51 3.08
CA SER A 60 1.90 -10.52 3.71
C SER A 60 1.80 -9.22 2.89
N PHE A 61 2.89 -8.81 2.24
CA PHE A 61 2.91 -7.63 1.37
C PHE A 61 2.17 -7.89 0.05
N ALA A 62 2.37 -9.05 -0.55
CA ALA A 62 1.68 -9.46 -1.78
C ALA A 62 0.16 -9.51 -1.58
N THR A 63 -0.29 -10.12 -0.48
CA THR A 63 -1.71 -10.19 -0.15
C THR A 63 -2.29 -8.81 0.22
N THR A 64 -1.48 -7.94 0.83
CA THR A 64 -1.86 -6.54 1.08
C THR A 64 -2.02 -5.75 -0.23
N ALA A 65 -1.10 -5.87 -1.19
CA ALA A 65 -1.21 -5.21 -2.50
C ALA A 65 -2.50 -5.61 -3.23
N THR A 66 -2.86 -6.90 -3.17
CA THR A 66 -4.12 -7.40 -3.72
C THR A 66 -5.35 -6.89 -2.95
N THR A 67 -5.28 -6.87 -1.62
CA THR A 67 -6.42 -6.45 -0.79
C THR A 67 -6.74 -4.96 -0.90
N ILE A 68 -5.76 -4.11 -1.25
CA ILE A 68 -5.99 -2.71 -1.61
C ILE A 68 -7.03 -2.62 -2.75
N VAL A 69 -6.87 -3.43 -3.80
CA VAL A 69 -7.77 -3.43 -4.96
C VAL A 69 -9.18 -3.91 -4.58
N SER A 70 -9.30 -4.80 -3.59
CA SER A 70 -10.59 -5.27 -3.06
C SER A 70 -11.54 -4.12 -2.67
N GLY A 71 -10.96 -3.05 -2.10
CA GLY A 71 -11.68 -1.86 -1.66
C GLY A 71 -12.21 -1.04 -2.83
N ALA A 72 -11.39 -0.85 -3.88
CA ALA A 72 -11.80 -0.17 -5.12
C ALA A 72 -12.97 -0.92 -5.80
N MET A 73 -12.94 -2.24 -5.72
CA MET A 73 -13.92 -3.16 -6.33
C MET A 73 -15.16 -3.44 -5.48
N ALA A 74 -15.33 -2.76 -4.34
CA ALA A 74 -16.43 -3.01 -3.40
C ALA A 74 -17.83 -2.85 -4.04
N GLU A 75 -18.79 -3.60 -3.49
CA GLU A 75 -20.25 -3.62 -3.78
C GLU A 75 -20.70 -4.06 -5.19
N ARG A 76 -19.86 -3.98 -6.23
CA ARG A 76 -20.27 -4.29 -7.62
C ARG A 76 -19.48 -5.38 -8.35
N THR A 77 -18.61 -6.08 -7.64
CA THR A 77 -17.80 -7.17 -8.21
C THR A 77 -18.30 -8.52 -7.73
N LYS A 78 -18.57 -9.44 -8.68
CA LYS A 78 -18.90 -10.84 -8.38
C LYS A 78 -17.74 -11.53 -7.66
N LEU A 79 -18.04 -12.30 -6.62
CA LEU A 79 -17.02 -12.96 -5.80
C LEU A 79 -16.14 -13.93 -6.60
N SER A 80 -16.73 -14.71 -7.52
CA SER A 80 -16.00 -15.66 -8.36
C SER A 80 -14.97 -14.97 -9.27
N ALA A 81 -15.34 -13.84 -9.87
CA ALA A 81 -14.41 -13.01 -10.64
C ALA A 81 -13.28 -12.45 -9.75
N TYR A 82 -13.62 -12.09 -8.51
CA TYR A 82 -12.65 -11.59 -7.54
C TYR A 82 -11.63 -12.65 -7.09
N ILE A 83 -12.04 -13.92 -6.95
CA ILE A 83 -11.10 -15.02 -6.63
C ILE A 83 -10.06 -15.16 -7.74
N LEU A 84 -10.49 -15.19 -9.00
CA LEU A 84 -9.57 -15.25 -10.15
C LEU A 84 -8.66 -14.01 -10.20
N PHE A 85 -9.22 -12.82 -9.97
CA PHE A 85 -8.45 -11.59 -9.87
C PHE A 85 -7.37 -11.69 -8.78
N SER A 86 -7.70 -12.21 -7.60
CA SER A 86 -6.79 -12.30 -6.46
C SER A 86 -5.57 -13.20 -6.75
N LEU A 87 -5.80 -14.34 -7.41
CA LEU A 87 -4.74 -15.22 -7.92
C LEU A 87 -3.82 -14.47 -8.91
N LEU A 88 -4.41 -13.86 -9.94
CA LEU A 88 -3.63 -13.22 -11.01
C LEU A 88 -2.90 -11.97 -10.52
N ASN A 89 -3.55 -11.12 -9.72
CA ASN A 89 -2.94 -9.89 -9.21
C ASN A 89 -1.74 -10.17 -8.31
N THR A 90 -1.76 -11.29 -7.57
CA THR A 90 -0.59 -11.71 -6.78
C THR A 90 0.61 -12.00 -7.67
N ILE A 91 0.42 -12.62 -8.84
CA ILE A 91 1.51 -12.83 -9.82
C ILE A 91 2.00 -11.48 -10.37
N ILE A 92 1.08 -10.58 -10.71
CA ILE A 92 1.41 -9.23 -11.20
C ILE A 92 2.23 -8.45 -10.17
N TYR A 93 1.90 -8.56 -8.87
CA TYR A 93 2.66 -7.95 -7.78
C TYR A 93 4.13 -8.39 -7.75
N CYS A 94 4.40 -9.67 -8.02
CA CYS A 94 5.74 -10.23 -7.90
C CYS A 94 6.73 -9.61 -8.89
N ILE A 95 6.24 -9.12 -10.03
CA ILE A 95 7.06 -8.53 -11.07
C ILE A 95 7.68 -7.19 -10.58
N PRO A 96 6.92 -6.15 -10.17
CA PRO A 96 7.51 -4.95 -9.57
C PRO A 96 8.24 -5.19 -8.26
N ALA A 97 7.81 -6.17 -7.45
CA ALA A 97 8.56 -6.55 -6.25
C ALA A 97 9.97 -7.04 -6.61
N HIS A 98 10.11 -7.83 -7.69
CA HIS A 98 11.42 -8.25 -8.20
C HIS A 98 12.26 -7.06 -8.68
N TRP A 99 11.66 -6.10 -9.38
CA TRP A 99 12.38 -4.95 -9.91
C TRP A 99 13.14 -4.19 -8.83
N ILE A 100 12.52 -4.03 -7.65
CA ILE A 100 13.03 -3.21 -6.55
C ILE A 100 13.79 -4.03 -5.50
N TRP A 101 13.30 -5.24 -5.14
CA TRP A 101 13.85 -6.04 -4.04
C TRP A 101 14.53 -7.33 -4.48
N GLY A 102 14.33 -7.75 -5.73
CA GLY A 102 15.05 -8.86 -6.29
C GLY A 102 16.53 -8.51 -6.45
N LYS A 103 17.41 -9.47 -6.15
CA LYS A 103 18.88 -9.29 -6.23
C LYS A 103 19.37 -8.86 -7.62
N LYS A 104 18.63 -9.23 -8.69
CA LYS A 104 18.92 -8.87 -10.08
C LYS A 104 17.99 -7.79 -10.63
N GLY A 105 17.09 -7.25 -9.80
CA GLY A 105 16.04 -6.35 -10.25
C GLY A 105 16.62 -5.07 -10.85
N PHE A 106 16.10 -4.63 -12.01
CA PHE A 106 16.70 -3.48 -12.68
C PHE A 106 16.58 -2.17 -11.88
N LEU A 107 15.52 -1.97 -11.08
CA LEU A 107 15.39 -0.78 -10.23
C LEU A 107 16.31 -0.89 -9.00
N ASN A 108 16.53 -2.10 -8.50
CA ASN A 108 17.53 -2.37 -7.47
C ASN A 108 18.94 -1.98 -7.95
N ASP A 109 19.31 -2.42 -9.15
CA ASP A 109 20.60 -2.10 -9.78
C ASP A 109 20.77 -0.60 -10.06
N LEU A 110 19.68 0.12 -10.34
CA LEU A 110 19.67 1.57 -10.49
C LEU A 110 19.72 2.33 -9.16
N GLY A 111 19.69 1.63 -8.02
CA GLY A 111 19.78 2.23 -6.68
C GLY A 111 18.47 2.84 -6.19
N VAL A 112 17.32 2.39 -6.69
CA VAL A 112 16.01 2.84 -6.17
C VAL A 112 15.86 2.43 -4.71
N VAL A 113 15.55 3.41 -3.87
CA VAL A 113 15.28 3.19 -2.45
C VAL A 113 13.78 3.07 -2.23
N ASP A 114 13.34 1.89 -1.81
CA ASP A 114 11.98 1.66 -1.30
C ASP A 114 12.05 0.53 -0.26
N ILE A 115 12.08 0.89 1.01
CA ILE A 115 12.38 -0.06 2.10
C ILE A 115 11.22 -1.00 2.38
N ALA A 116 10.00 -0.48 2.41
CA ALA A 116 8.83 -1.24 2.85
C ALA A 116 7.70 -1.33 1.82
N GLY A 117 7.81 -0.74 0.63
CA GLY A 117 6.95 -1.11 -0.51
C GLY A 117 5.98 -0.05 -0.97
N VAL A 118 6.43 1.20 -1.09
CA VAL A 118 5.63 2.25 -1.70
C VAL A 118 5.30 1.93 -3.15
N GLY A 119 6.27 1.47 -3.94
CA GLY A 119 6.08 1.07 -5.33
C GLY A 119 5.29 -0.24 -5.45
N PRO A 120 5.85 -1.39 -5.01
CA PRO A 120 5.26 -2.70 -5.26
C PRO A 120 3.93 -2.93 -4.55
N VAL A 121 3.70 -2.33 -3.37
CA VAL A 121 2.45 -2.54 -2.62
C VAL A 121 1.47 -1.41 -2.92
N HIS A 122 1.84 -0.16 -2.61
CA HIS A 122 0.88 0.94 -2.64
C HIS A 122 0.62 1.49 -4.04
N VAL A 123 1.66 1.85 -4.81
CA VAL A 123 1.47 2.38 -6.17
C VAL A 123 0.85 1.31 -7.07
N LEU A 124 1.34 0.06 -7.03
CA LEU A 124 0.72 -1.03 -7.77
C LEU A 124 -0.75 -1.22 -7.38
N GLY A 125 -1.04 -1.38 -6.08
CA GLY A 125 -2.41 -1.58 -5.60
C GLY A 125 -3.33 -0.40 -5.95
N GLY A 126 -2.80 0.82 -5.88
CA GLY A 126 -3.51 2.05 -6.24
C GLY A 126 -3.83 2.15 -7.73
N VAL A 127 -2.84 1.88 -8.59
CA VAL A 127 -3.01 1.90 -10.06
C VAL A 127 -3.93 0.78 -10.52
N THR A 128 -3.75 -0.44 -10.01
CA THR A 128 -4.66 -1.55 -10.31
C THR A 128 -6.08 -1.24 -9.81
N GLY A 129 -6.20 -0.62 -8.63
CA GLY A 129 -7.47 -0.12 -8.09
C GLY A 129 -8.14 0.90 -9.01
N LEU A 130 -7.40 1.88 -9.52
CA LEU A 130 -7.87 2.85 -10.50
C LEU A 130 -8.41 2.16 -11.76
N VAL A 131 -7.60 1.28 -12.36
CA VAL A 131 -8.01 0.56 -13.58
C VAL A 131 -9.26 -0.29 -13.31
N ALA A 132 -9.30 -1.01 -12.18
CA ALA A 132 -10.43 -1.83 -11.81
C ALA A 132 -11.73 -1.01 -11.64
N THR A 133 -11.66 0.14 -10.97
CA THR A 133 -12.86 0.99 -10.79
C THR A 133 -13.35 1.60 -12.09
N VAL A 134 -12.44 2.00 -12.99
CA VAL A 134 -12.80 2.53 -14.32
C VAL A 134 -13.50 1.47 -15.16
N LEU A 135 -13.01 0.23 -15.16
CA LEU A 135 -13.62 -0.87 -15.90
C LEU A 135 -14.96 -1.32 -15.31
N LEU A 136 -15.06 -1.38 -13.98
CA LEU A 136 -16.31 -1.75 -13.29
C LEU A 136 -17.40 -0.68 -13.40
N LYS A 137 -17.01 0.57 -13.71
CA LYS A 137 -17.87 1.75 -13.69
C LYS A 137 -18.40 2.07 -12.28
N PRO A 138 -19.07 3.23 -12.11
CA PRO A 138 -19.65 3.61 -10.83
C PRO A 138 -20.71 2.64 -10.30
N ARG A 139 -20.82 2.51 -8.98
CA ARG A 139 -21.93 1.84 -8.32
C ARG A 139 -23.26 2.52 -8.68
N THR A 140 -24.32 1.72 -8.73
CA THR A 140 -25.68 2.21 -8.95
C THR A 140 -26.00 3.32 -7.96
N GLY A 141 -26.49 4.46 -8.47
CA GLY A 141 -26.89 5.62 -7.66
C GLY A 141 -25.74 6.47 -7.12
N ARG A 142 -24.45 6.13 -7.35
CA ARG A 142 -23.31 6.89 -6.81
C ARG A 142 -23.29 8.37 -7.22
N PHE A 143 -23.70 8.66 -8.47
CA PHE A 143 -23.65 9.99 -9.09
C PHE A 143 -25.03 10.50 -9.56
N GLY A 144 -26.13 9.85 -9.15
CA GLY A 144 -27.50 10.19 -9.56
C GLY A 144 -27.82 9.98 -11.05
N GLU A 145 -29.10 10.14 -11.43
CA GLU A 145 -29.56 9.99 -12.83
C GLU A 145 -29.31 11.22 -13.71
N SER A 146 -29.10 12.39 -13.11
CA SER A 146 -29.03 13.69 -13.80
C SER A 146 -27.70 14.41 -13.54
N GLY A 147 -26.60 13.82 -13.99
CA GLY A 147 -25.31 14.54 -14.07
C GLY A 147 -24.81 15.15 -12.74
N GLY A 148 -25.16 14.55 -11.59
CA GLY A 148 -25.02 15.12 -10.27
C GLY A 148 -23.58 15.49 -9.89
N ASP A 149 -23.48 16.66 -9.24
CA ASP A 149 -22.29 17.20 -8.56
C ASP A 149 -21.87 16.31 -7.36
N TYR A 150 -20.63 16.50 -6.91
CA TYR A 150 -20.02 15.96 -5.70
C TYR A 150 -20.92 15.96 -4.46
N SER A 151 -21.96 16.81 -4.42
CA SER A 151 -22.94 16.91 -3.35
C SER A 151 -23.86 15.70 -3.21
N HIS A 152 -23.91 14.76 -4.16
CA HIS A 152 -24.69 13.54 -3.96
C HIS A 152 -24.00 12.66 -2.92
N PRO A 153 -24.66 12.34 -1.79
CA PRO A 153 -24.07 11.46 -0.78
C PRO A 153 -23.66 10.15 -1.42
N ALA A 154 -22.44 9.69 -1.14
CA ALA A 154 -22.03 8.36 -1.53
C ALA A 154 -22.97 7.33 -0.86
N PRO A 155 -23.27 6.21 -1.52
CA PRO A 155 -24.02 5.12 -0.89
C PRO A 155 -23.35 4.71 0.42
N GLN A 156 -24.13 4.59 1.48
CA GLN A 156 -23.62 4.17 2.78
C GLN A 156 -23.17 2.71 2.70
N MET A 157 -21.85 2.49 2.69
CA MET A 157 -21.28 1.14 2.58
C MET A 157 -21.04 0.43 3.91
N GLY A 158 -20.99 1.17 5.02
CA GLY A 158 -20.56 0.59 6.29
C GLY A 158 -20.74 1.52 7.50
N CYS A 159 -20.46 0.95 8.66
CA CYS A 159 -20.52 1.64 9.94
C CYS A 159 -19.22 2.43 10.20
N PRO A 160 -19.29 3.73 10.59
CA PRO A 160 -18.11 4.51 10.96
C PRO A 160 -17.22 3.85 12.02
N THR A 161 -17.82 3.12 12.98
CA THR A 161 -17.06 2.36 13.99
C THR A 161 -16.16 1.30 13.36
N ASN A 162 -16.63 0.60 12.32
CA ASN A 162 -15.82 -0.40 11.63
C ASN A 162 -14.68 0.23 10.82
N VAL A 163 -14.90 1.43 10.27
CA VAL A 163 -13.85 2.20 9.58
C VAL A 163 -12.76 2.60 10.58
N MET A 164 -13.15 3.11 11.76
CA MET A 164 -12.20 3.47 12.81
C MET A 164 -11.45 2.26 13.37
N LEU A 165 -12.13 1.13 13.57
CA LEU A 165 -11.48 -0.12 13.98
C LEU A 165 -10.46 -0.57 12.93
N GLY A 166 -10.83 -0.51 11.65
CA GLY A 166 -9.95 -0.79 10.53
C GLY A 166 -8.73 0.14 10.50
N LEU A 167 -8.92 1.43 10.74
CA LEU A 167 -7.82 2.39 10.87
C LEU A 167 -6.86 1.96 11.98
N PHE A 168 -7.33 1.68 13.20
CA PHE A 168 -6.44 1.29 14.30
C PHE A 168 -5.71 -0.02 14.03
N MET A 169 -6.36 -0.99 13.39
CA MET A 169 -5.71 -2.25 12.96
C MET A 169 -4.60 -1.98 11.93
N LEU A 170 -4.87 -1.15 10.93
CA LEU A 170 -3.88 -0.78 9.91
C LEU A 170 -2.75 0.06 10.51
N TRP A 171 -3.07 1.00 11.39
CA TRP A 171 -2.10 1.93 11.97
C TRP A 171 -1.05 1.19 12.81
N TRP A 172 -1.49 0.30 13.70
CA TRP A 172 -0.57 -0.53 14.49
C TRP A 172 0.06 -1.66 13.66
N GLY A 173 -0.69 -2.24 12.72
CA GLY A 173 -0.15 -3.19 11.76
C GLY A 173 0.98 -2.60 10.90
N TRP A 174 0.91 -1.31 10.58
CA TRP A 174 1.93 -0.60 9.82
C TRP A 174 3.29 -0.54 10.52
N LEU A 175 3.31 -0.61 11.86
CA LEU A 175 4.58 -0.74 12.59
C LEU A 175 5.24 -2.09 12.28
N GLY A 176 4.48 -3.18 12.20
CA GLY A 176 4.99 -4.46 11.75
C GLY A 176 5.53 -4.40 10.31
N PHE A 177 4.79 -3.70 9.45
CA PHE A 177 5.14 -3.47 8.04
C PHE A 177 6.45 -2.69 7.87
N ASN A 178 6.58 -1.50 8.46
CA ASN A 178 7.74 -0.63 8.28
C ASN A 178 8.95 -1.05 9.14
N CYS A 179 8.75 -1.46 10.40
CA CYS A 179 9.86 -1.88 11.26
C CYS A 179 10.40 -3.25 10.83
N GLY A 180 9.52 -4.18 10.44
CA GLY A 180 9.89 -5.51 9.97
C GLY A 180 10.73 -5.48 8.68
N SER A 181 10.52 -4.47 7.84
CA SER A 181 11.26 -4.27 6.58
C SER A 181 12.75 -3.97 6.77
N THR A 182 13.22 -3.80 8.00
CA THR A 182 14.66 -3.72 8.31
C THR A 182 15.33 -5.10 8.38
N PHE A 183 14.54 -6.18 8.44
CA PHE A 183 14.99 -7.57 8.46
C PHE A 183 16.08 -7.87 9.51
N GLY A 184 15.91 -7.36 10.73
CA GLY A 184 16.71 -7.81 11.88
C GLY A 184 16.84 -6.82 13.02
N ILE A 185 17.41 -7.32 14.13
CA ILE A 185 17.70 -6.53 15.34
C ILE A 185 19.19 -6.55 15.73
N ARG A 186 20.01 -7.35 15.03
CA ARG A 186 21.46 -7.42 15.24
C ARG A 186 22.20 -6.43 14.33
N GLY A 187 23.48 -6.17 14.63
CA GLY A 187 24.36 -5.39 13.76
C GLY A 187 23.93 -3.94 13.53
N GLY A 188 23.16 -3.35 14.45
CA GLY A 188 22.65 -1.98 14.31
C GLY A 188 21.28 -1.87 13.62
N LYS A 189 20.74 -2.96 13.06
CA LYS A 189 19.39 -2.96 12.42
C LYS A 189 18.25 -2.59 13.39
N TRP A 190 18.41 -2.83 14.69
CA TRP A 190 17.43 -2.38 15.70
C TRP A 190 17.27 -0.85 15.72
N LYS A 191 18.33 -0.08 15.41
CA LYS A 191 18.26 1.39 15.34
C LYS A 191 17.42 1.84 14.15
N LEU A 192 17.52 1.12 13.04
CA LEU A 192 16.72 1.34 11.84
C LEU A 192 15.25 1.01 12.13
N ALA A 193 14.99 -0.13 12.77
CA ALA A 193 13.62 -0.51 13.16
C ALA A 193 12.99 0.52 14.13
N ALA A 194 13.76 0.99 15.10
CA ALA A 194 13.32 2.04 16.03
C ALA A 194 13.04 3.36 15.30
N ARG A 195 13.90 3.76 14.36
CA ARG A 195 13.66 4.94 13.52
C ARG A 195 12.40 4.78 12.68
N SER A 196 12.22 3.62 12.02
CA SER A 196 11.01 3.28 11.26
C SER A 196 9.76 3.43 12.11
N ALA A 197 9.76 2.98 13.36
CA ALA A 197 8.61 3.12 14.24
C ALA A 197 8.24 4.59 14.47
N VAL A 198 9.24 5.41 14.81
CA VAL A 198 9.04 6.84 15.11
C VAL A 198 8.58 7.60 13.87
N THR A 199 9.26 7.43 12.73
CA THR A 199 8.93 8.15 11.48
C THR A 199 7.56 7.74 10.94
N THR A 200 7.18 6.46 11.08
CA THR A 200 5.86 5.96 10.70
C THR A 200 4.75 6.67 11.47
N ILE A 201 4.89 6.77 12.79
CA ILE A 201 3.90 7.48 13.62
C ILE A 201 3.91 8.98 13.31
N MET A 202 5.08 9.61 13.22
CA MET A 202 5.16 11.05 12.95
C MET A 202 4.57 11.44 11.58
N ALA A 203 4.75 10.61 10.54
CA ALA A 203 4.07 10.83 9.27
C ALA A 203 2.55 10.66 9.36
N SER A 204 2.08 9.65 10.09
CA SER A 204 0.65 9.45 10.32
C SER A 204 0.02 10.63 11.08
N VAL A 205 0.75 11.23 12.03
CA VAL A 205 0.36 12.45 12.74
C VAL A 205 0.28 13.63 11.78
N GLY A 206 1.28 13.81 10.91
CA GLY A 206 1.26 14.87 9.89
C GLY A 206 0.06 14.77 8.97
N GLY A 207 -0.20 13.57 8.45
CA GLY A 207 -1.35 13.28 7.60
C GLY A 207 -2.68 13.52 8.31
N GLY A 208 -2.82 13.02 9.54
CA GLY A 208 -4.00 13.26 10.37
C GLY A 208 -4.25 14.74 10.67
N LEU A 209 -3.21 15.52 11.02
CA LEU A 209 -3.32 16.95 11.32
C LEU A 209 -3.76 17.77 10.09
N SER A 210 -3.11 17.54 8.94
CA SER A 210 -3.48 18.22 7.69
C SER A 210 -4.93 17.90 7.30
N SER A 211 -5.34 16.64 7.41
CA SER A 211 -6.68 16.20 7.05
C SER A 211 -7.75 16.68 8.02
N LEU A 212 -7.47 16.72 9.33
CA LEU A 212 -8.35 17.34 10.33
C LEU A 212 -8.60 18.82 10.03
N GLY A 213 -7.54 19.59 9.79
CA GLY A 213 -7.66 21.01 9.47
C GLY A 213 -8.40 21.26 8.16
N LEU A 214 -8.04 20.51 7.12
CA LEU A 214 -8.62 20.68 5.79
C LEU A 214 -10.10 20.24 5.75
N THR A 215 -10.46 19.09 6.33
CA THR A 215 -11.85 18.65 6.40
C THR A 215 -12.72 19.63 7.17
N PHE A 216 -12.23 20.16 8.31
CA PHE A 216 -12.96 21.18 9.07
C PHE A 216 -13.25 22.43 8.25
N ALA A 217 -12.25 22.92 7.51
CA ALA A 217 -12.38 24.10 6.67
C ALA A 217 -13.39 23.90 5.54
N ILE A 218 -13.29 22.79 4.79
CA ILE A 218 -14.12 22.55 3.59
C ILE A 218 -15.54 22.07 3.94
N CYS A 219 -15.72 21.38 5.06
CA CYS A 219 -17.02 20.90 5.54
C CYS A 219 -17.71 21.91 6.48
N ARG A 220 -17.30 23.18 6.44
CA ARG A 220 -17.92 24.31 7.17
C ARG A 220 -18.05 24.06 8.68
N GLY A 221 -16.94 23.68 9.30
CA GLY A 221 -16.85 23.46 10.75
C GLY A 221 -17.23 22.05 11.21
N LYS A 222 -17.36 21.10 10.28
CA LYS A 222 -17.64 19.68 10.56
C LYS A 222 -16.47 18.80 10.13
N TYR A 223 -16.37 17.62 10.74
CA TYR A 223 -15.32 16.66 10.43
C TYR A 223 -15.88 15.47 9.66
N ASP A 224 -15.32 15.17 8.50
CA ASP A 224 -15.60 13.93 7.77
C ASP A 224 -14.64 12.82 8.22
N ILE A 225 -15.21 11.67 8.62
CA ILE A 225 -14.44 10.54 9.15
C ILE A 225 -13.54 9.92 8.08
N ALA A 226 -14.01 9.83 6.84
CA ALA A 226 -13.24 9.24 5.75
C ALA A 226 -12.07 10.14 5.36
N ASP A 227 -12.25 11.46 5.34
CA ASP A 227 -11.16 12.43 5.10
C ASP A 227 -10.05 12.26 6.17
N ILE A 228 -10.41 12.15 7.46
CA ILE A 228 -9.44 11.98 8.56
C ILE A 228 -8.70 10.64 8.44
N VAL A 229 -9.45 9.54 8.27
CA VAL A 229 -8.89 8.18 8.17
C VAL A 229 -7.94 8.10 6.98
N ASN A 230 -8.36 8.57 5.80
CA ASN A 230 -7.52 8.55 4.61
C ASN A 230 -6.32 9.50 4.74
N GLY A 231 -6.44 10.60 5.48
CA GLY A 231 -5.31 11.45 5.85
C GLY A 231 -4.20 10.72 6.59
N VAL A 232 -4.56 10.02 7.67
CA VAL A 232 -3.63 9.21 8.46
C VAL A 232 -3.00 8.12 7.60
N LEU A 233 -3.81 7.39 6.82
CA LEU A 233 -3.33 6.33 5.93
C LEU A 233 -2.42 6.86 4.82
N GLY A 234 -2.73 8.02 4.24
CA GLY A 234 -1.88 8.66 3.22
C GLY A 234 -0.50 9.03 3.77
N GLY A 235 -0.44 9.51 5.02
CA GLY A 235 0.83 9.75 5.71
C GLY A 235 1.64 8.46 5.93
N LEU A 236 0.97 7.37 6.34
CA LEU A 236 1.59 6.06 6.49
C LEU A 236 2.14 5.51 5.17
N VAL A 237 1.38 5.61 4.07
CA VAL A 237 1.84 5.21 2.72
C VAL A 237 3.06 6.02 2.28
N SER A 238 3.05 7.34 2.48
CA SER A 238 4.08 8.22 1.94
C SER A 238 5.45 8.02 2.59
N ILE A 239 5.49 7.62 3.87
CA ILE A 239 6.76 7.41 4.59
C ILE A 239 7.33 6.00 4.40
N THR A 240 6.54 5.04 3.94
CA THR A 240 6.92 3.61 3.84
C THR A 240 8.25 3.39 3.11
N GLY A 241 8.55 4.18 2.07
CA GLY A 241 9.72 3.98 1.21
C GLY A 241 11.03 4.36 1.88
N MET A 242 10.99 5.29 2.82
CA MET A 242 12.15 5.82 3.53
C MET A 242 11.99 5.75 5.06
N CYS A 243 11.10 4.89 5.57
CA CYS A 243 10.75 4.83 6.98
C CYS A 243 11.98 4.66 7.89
N ALA A 244 12.96 3.86 7.47
CA ALA A 244 14.19 3.64 8.24
C ALA A 244 15.28 4.71 8.03
N LEU A 245 15.03 5.72 7.20
CA LEU A 245 16.03 6.71 6.77
C LEU A 245 15.67 8.12 7.22
N ALA A 246 14.40 8.52 7.09
CA ALA A 246 13.91 9.86 7.39
C ALA A 246 14.20 10.31 8.83
N HIS A 247 14.40 11.60 9.01
CA HIS A 247 14.30 12.24 10.32
C HIS A 247 12.83 12.37 10.74
N PRO A 248 12.51 12.34 12.05
CA PRO A 248 11.14 12.46 12.53
C PRO A 248 10.41 13.72 12.05
N TRP A 249 11.10 14.86 11.96
CA TRP A 249 10.49 16.10 11.47
C TRP A 249 10.18 16.04 9.96
N GLU A 250 11.04 15.40 9.15
CA GLU A 250 10.80 15.18 7.71
C GLU A 250 9.57 14.33 7.52
N SER A 251 9.46 13.24 8.29
CA SER A 251 8.30 12.35 8.21
C SER A 251 6.98 13.07 8.54
N LEU A 252 6.98 13.98 9.52
CA LEU A 252 5.83 14.83 9.83
C LEU A 252 5.43 15.71 8.64
N VAL A 253 6.40 16.33 7.97
CA VAL A 253 6.14 17.19 6.78
C VAL A 253 5.66 16.36 5.59
N ILE A 254 6.29 15.23 5.31
CA ILE A 254 5.89 14.30 4.24
C ILE A 254 4.45 13.84 4.46
N GLY A 255 4.12 13.46 5.70
CA GLY A 255 2.78 13.07 6.09
C GLY A 255 1.76 14.20 5.95
N PHE A 256 2.11 15.41 6.35
CA PHE A 256 1.25 16.59 6.21
C PHE A 256 0.90 16.86 4.75
N ILE A 257 1.87 16.82 3.84
CA ILE A 257 1.63 16.97 2.40
C ILE A 257 0.74 15.84 1.88
N ALA A 258 0.97 14.61 2.35
CA ALA A 258 0.17 13.46 1.96
C ALA A 258 -1.31 13.61 2.31
N GLY A 259 -1.65 14.10 3.51
CA GLY A 259 -3.05 14.31 3.91
C GLY A 259 -3.75 15.43 3.14
N LEU A 260 -3.01 16.41 2.60
CA LEU A 260 -3.56 17.37 1.62
C LEU A 260 -3.85 16.68 0.28
N PHE A 261 -2.91 15.85 -0.21
CA PHE A 261 -3.08 15.10 -1.44
C PHE A 261 -4.23 14.11 -1.39
N THR A 262 -4.46 13.42 -0.26
CA THR A 262 -5.57 12.46 -0.16
C THR A 262 -6.92 13.13 -0.33
N ILE A 263 -7.18 14.20 0.42
CA ILE A 263 -8.45 14.94 0.39
C ILE A 263 -8.66 15.62 -0.98
N GLY A 264 -7.61 16.26 -1.52
CA GLY A 264 -7.65 16.90 -2.83
C GLY A 264 -7.93 15.92 -3.96
N THR A 265 -7.23 14.77 -3.95
CA THR A 265 -7.40 13.73 -4.96
C THR A 265 -8.76 13.04 -4.84
N ALA A 266 -9.26 12.76 -3.63
CA ALA A 266 -10.59 12.16 -3.44
C ALA A 266 -11.70 13.00 -4.09
N ARG A 267 -11.59 14.33 -3.97
CA ARG A 267 -12.50 15.29 -4.62
C ARG A 267 -12.32 15.32 -6.12
N LEU A 268 -11.08 15.30 -6.63
CA LEU A 268 -10.80 15.24 -8.06
C LEU A 268 -11.36 13.96 -8.70
N VAL A 269 -11.08 12.79 -8.12
CA VAL A 269 -11.58 11.47 -8.56
C VAL A 269 -13.10 11.47 -8.62
N SER A 270 -13.76 12.01 -7.60
CA SER A 270 -15.22 12.16 -7.58
C SER A 270 -15.74 13.10 -8.68
N ARG A 271 -15.07 14.23 -8.94
CA ARG A 271 -15.41 15.15 -10.05
C ARG A 271 -15.25 14.50 -11.43
N LEU A 272 -14.27 13.60 -11.57
CA LEU A 272 -14.08 12.79 -12.77
C LEU A 272 -15.08 11.63 -12.89
N ARG A 273 -16.06 11.53 -11.97
CA ARG A 273 -17.06 10.48 -11.89
C ARG A 273 -16.46 9.07 -11.81
N ILE A 274 -15.31 8.97 -11.15
CA ILE A 274 -14.69 7.69 -10.81
C ILE A 274 -15.14 7.32 -9.40
N ASP A 275 -15.77 6.16 -9.26
CA ASP A 275 -16.29 5.68 -7.98
C ASP A 275 -15.26 4.84 -7.24
N ASP A 276 -14.39 5.51 -6.50
CA ASP A 276 -13.46 4.89 -5.57
C ASP A 276 -14.11 4.79 -4.18
N PRO A 277 -14.59 3.61 -3.76
CA PRO A 277 -15.46 3.52 -2.59
C PRO A 277 -14.75 3.80 -1.27
N VAL A 278 -13.46 3.49 -1.16
CA VAL A 278 -12.69 3.63 0.10
C VAL A 278 -11.51 4.58 -0.01
N GLY A 279 -11.27 5.18 -1.18
CA GLY A 279 -10.14 6.10 -1.37
C GLY A 279 -8.82 5.39 -1.67
N VAL A 280 -8.86 4.28 -2.41
CA VAL A 280 -7.66 3.56 -2.85
C VAL A 280 -6.73 4.45 -3.68
N ILE A 281 -7.28 5.23 -4.60
CA ILE A 281 -6.54 6.11 -5.50
C ILE A 281 -5.81 7.22 -4.72
N PRO A 282 -6.51 8.06 -3.91
CA PRO A 282 -5.83 9.09 -3.12
C PRO A 282 -4.79 8.51 -2.16
N VAL A 283 -5.12 7.44 -1.41
CA VAL A 283 -4.27 6.92 -0.35
C VAL A 283 -3.08 6.12 -0.88
N HIS A 284 -3.27 5.26 -1.89
CA HIS A 284 -2.21 4.34 -2.31
C HIS A 284 -1.51 4.79 -3.60
N MET A 285 -2.24 5.30 -4.58
CA MET A 285 -1.63 5.76 -5.84
C MET A 285 -0.95 7.12 -5.66
N VAL A 286 -1.70 8.16 -5.27
CA VAL A 286 -1.15 9.52 -5.24
C VAL A 286 -0.16 9.71 -4.09
N CYS A 287 -0.52 9.31 -2.87
CA CYS A 287 0.43 9.34 -1.76
C CYS A 287 1.59 8.35 -1.94
N GLY A 288 1.39 7.25 -2.67
CA GLY A 288 2.49 6.36 -3.03
C GLY A 288 3.49 7.04 -3.98
N VAL A 289 3.00 7.68 -5.05
CA VAL A 289 3.87 8.46 -5.94
C VAL A 289 4.57 9.58 -5.17
N TRP A 290 3.87 10.28 -4.29
CA TRP A 290 4.48 11.28 -3.41
C TRP A 290 5.56 10.66 -2.52
N GLY A 291 5.33 9.50 -1.91
CA GLY A 291 6.31 8.83 -1.07
C GLY A 291 7.59 8.41 -1.81
N LEU A 292 7.46 7.95 -3.06
CA LEU A 292 8.63 7.65 -3.90
C LEU A 292 9.41 8.92 -4.24
N LEU A 293 8.72 10.00 -4.61
CA LEU A 293 9.36 11.29 -4.89
C LEU A 293 10.03 11.86 -3.63
N ALA A 294 9.34 11.85 -2.50
CA ALA A 294 9.87 12.30 -1.21
C ALA A 294 11.10 11.50 -0.80
N THR A 295 11.12 10.19 -1.06
CA THR A 295 12.31 9.36 -0.82
C THR A 295 13.51 9.87 -1.63
N GLY A 296 13.32 10.22 -2.91
CA GLY A 296 14.38 10.83 -3.72
C GLY A 296 14.79 12.25 -3.31
N LEU A 297 13.92 12.99 -2.63
CA LEU A 297 14.19 14.37 -2.17
C LEU A 297 14.90 14.44 -0.82
N PHE A 298 14.59 13.53 0.10
CA PHE A 298 15.02 13.60 1.51
C PHE A 298 16.12 12.58 1.87
N VAL A 299 16.41 11.59 1.02
CA VAL A 299 17.49 10.62 1.30
C VAL A 299 18.82 11.13 0.74
N ASP A 300 19.66 11.69 1.62
CA ASP A 300 20.95 12.31 1.24
C ASP A 300 22.06 11.33 0.86
N LYS A 301 22.02 10.08 1.36
CA LYS A 301 22.99 9.02 1.03
C LYS A 301 22.29 7.67 1.04
N VAL A 302 22.49 6.88 -0.02
CA VAL A 302 22.19 5.44 0.00
C VAL A 302 23.07 4.83 1.09
N ILE A 303 22.50 4.65 2.28
CA ILE A 303 23.14 3.84 3.31
C ILE A 303 23.16 2.43 2.71
N ASN A 304 24.34 1.86 2.47
CA ASN A 304 24.47 0.44 2.18
C ASN A 304 23.95 -0.30 3.43
N LEU A 305 22.67 -0.69 3.39
CA LEU A 305 21.93 -1.39 4.44
C LEU A 305 22.21 -2.90 4.44
#